data_AF-I0HX91-F1
#
_entry.id   AF-I0HX91-F1
#
_cell.length_a   1.000
_cell.length_b   1.000
_cell.length_c   1.000
_cell.angle_alpha   90.00
_cell.angle_beta   90.00
_cell.angle_gamma   90.00
#
_symmetry.space_group_name_H-M   'P 1'
#
loop_
_entity.id
_entity.type
_entity.pdbx_description
1 polymer ?
#
loop_
_entity_poly.entity_id
_entity_poly.type
_entity_poly.pdbx_seq_one_letter_code
_entity_poly.pdbx_strand_id
1 'polypeptide(L)'
;MIYVLERPATGAPRAWFAYDAEDLIERVADRRGLTPWEVWDRRSARELLAMCGEQPEAAGVAERLPALCALGATHGWDTPLYRADALLGRGVLAAGALDPLDASAAALDRGDLQATIWPDETSAILAFEDDTLAAWQGAGWRARHALREQLVATEALADA
;
A
#
# COMPACT_ATOMS: atom_id res chain seq x y z
N MET A 1 8.02 4.62 11.93
CA MET A 1 8.23 3.32 11.24
C MET A 1 6.91 2.58 11.25
N ILE A 2 6.50 2.09 10.09
CA ILE A 2 5.35 1.21 9.88
C ILE A 2 5.83 -0.24 10.04
N TYR A 3 5.08 -1.08 10.72
CA TYR A 3 5.40 -2.50 10.90
C TYR A 3 4.45 -3.38 10.11
N VAL A 4 5.00 -4.41 9.46
CA VAL A 4 4.23 -5.36 8.66
C VAL A 4 4.52 -6.77 9.14
N LEU A 5 3.47 -7.55 9.41
CA LEU A 5 3.54 -8.97 9.69
C LEU A 5 2.87 -9.76 8.56
N GLU A 6 3.65 -10.59 7.90
CA GLU A 6 3.23 -11.52 6.87
C GLU A 6 3.07 -12.93 7.47
N ARG A 7 1.88 -13.52 7.30
CA ARG A 7 1.53 -14.87 7.76
C ARG A 7 1.09 -15.71 6.56
N PRO A 8 2.01 -16.48 5.95
CA PRO A 8 1.64 -17.39 4.88
C PRO A 8 0.92 -18.63 5.44
N ALA A 9 0.01 -19.21 4.65
CA ALA A 9 -0.66 -20.46 5.01
C ALA A 9 0.34 -21.62 5.16
N THR A 10 1.45 -21.56 4.41
CA THR A 10 2.58 -22.50 4.52
C THR A 10 3.90 -21.75 4.68
N GLY A 11 4.75 -22.22 5.60
CA GLY A 11 6.04 -21.61 5.88
C GLY A 11 6.06 -20.77 7.17
N ALA A 12 7.14 -20.00 7.35
CA ALA A 12 7.36 -19.20 8.55
C ALA A 12 6.80 -17.78 8.36
N PRO A 13 6.09 -17.23 9.37
CA PRO A 13 5.75 -15.80 9.40
C PRO A 13 6.99 -14.92 9.34
N ARG A 14 6.83 -13.72 8.79
CA ARG A 14 7.90 -12.73 8.65
C ARG A 14 7.38 -11.38 9.10
N ALA A 15 8.17 -10.66 9.88
CA ALA A 15 7.92 -9.26 10.15
C ALA A 15 9.02 -8.41 9.51
N TRP A 16 8.65 -7.20 9.10
CA TRP A 16 9.55 -6.19 8.56
C TRP A 16 8.97 -4.80 8.82
N PHE A 17 9.75 -3.77 8.56
CA PHE A 17 9.32 -2.39 8.72
C PHE A 17 9.51 -1.57 7.45
N ALA A 18 8.77 -0.48 7.36
CA ALA A 18 8.99 0.62 6.43
C ALA A 18 9.14 1.94 7.21
N TYR A 19 9.88 2.90 6.67
CA TYR A 19 10.07 4.19 7.33
C TYR A 19 8.79 5.03 7.34
N ASP A 20 8.13 5.08 6.18
CA ASP A 20 6.91 5.82 5.91
C ASP A 20 6.05 5.10 4.85
N ALA A 21 4.98 5.75 4.39
CA ALA A 21 4.07 5.17 3.40
C ALA A 21 4.71 4.99 2.01
N GLU A 22 5.68 5.83 1.62
CA GLU A 22 6.35 5.71 0.31
C GLU A 22 7.28 4.50 0.31
N ASP A 23 8.08 4.33 1.36
CA ASP A 23 8.91 3.13 1.55
C ASP A 23 8.06 1.85 1.67
N LEU A 24 6.88 1.94 2.31
CA LEU A 24 5.94 0.82 2.37
C LEU A 24 5.48 0.41 0.96
N ILE A 25 5.03 1.37 0.16
CA ILE A 25 4.54 1.15 -1.21
C ILE A 25 5.63 0.48 -2.07
N GLU A 26 6.85 1.02 -2.05
CA GLU A 26 8.00 0.48 -2.80
C GLU A 26 8.31 -0.96 -2.42
N ARG A 27 8.35 -1.25 -1.10
CA ARG A 27 8.62 -2.61 -0.60
C ARG A 27 7.50 -3.58 -0.95
N VAL A 28 6.24 -3.16 -0.85
CA VAL A 28 5.10 -4.00 -1.25
C VAL A 28 5.16 -4.29 -2.75
N ALA A 29 5.49 -3.29 -3.57
CA ALA A 29 5.63 -3.44 -5.00
C ALA A 29 6.72 -4.46 -5.36
N ASP A 30 7.93 -4.31 -4.81
CA ASP A 30 9.04 -5.26 -5.02
C ASP A 30 8.64 -6.69 -4.62
N ARG A 31 8.07 -6.86 -3.42
CA ARG A 31 7.62 -8.17 -2.91
C ARG A 31 6.57 -8.85 -3.79
N ARG A 32 5.75 -8.06 -4.47
CA ARG A 32 4.65 -8.57 -5.30
C ARG A 32 4.96 -8.57 -6.79
N GLY A 33 6.14 -8.11 -7.20
CA GLY A 33 6.48 -7.95 -8.61
C GLY A 33 5.54 -6.96 -9.30
N LEU A 34 5.11 -5.94 -8.57
CA LEU A 34 4.28 -4.84 -9.07
C LEU A 34 5.14 -3.59 -9.25
N THR A 35 4.56 -2.60 -9.90
CA THR A 35 5.07 -1.23 -9.84
C THR A 35 4.47 -0.48 -8.64
N PRO A 36 5.16 0.52 -8.07
CA PRO A 36 4.64 1.33 -6.95
C PRO A 36 3.24 1.91 -7.21
N TRP A 37 2.99 2.41 -8.42
CA TRP A 37 1.71 3.00 -8.79
C TRP A 37 0.57 1.98 -8.97
N GLU A 38 0.87 0.68 -9.06
CA GLU A 38 -0.16 -0.38 -8.99
C GLU A 38 -0.60 -0.62 -7.53
N VAL A 39 0.30 -0.41 -6.58
CA VAL A 39 -0.01 -0.52 -5.14
C VAL A 39 -0.82 0.71 -4.72
N TRP A 40 -0.29 1.91 -4.93
CA TRP A 40 -0.99 3.16 -4.64
C TRP A 40 -0.43 4.30 -5.49
N ASP A 41 -1.31 5.15 -6.03
CA ASP A 41 -0.95 6.38 -6.74
C ASP A 41 -1.97 7.48 -6.49
N ARG A 42 -1.51 8.74 -6.56
CA ARG A 42 -2.35 9.93 -6.45
C ARG A 42 -1.95 10.93 -7.53
N ARG A 43 -2.82 11.14 -8.51
CA ARG A 43 -2.62 12.09 -9.60
C ARG A 43 -3.93 12.71 -10.05
N SER A 44 -3.87 13.89 -10.63
CA SER A 44 -4.99 14.52 -11.31
C SER A 44 -5.08 14.06 -12.78
N ALA A 45 -6.23 14.27 -13.41
CA ALA A 45 -6.39 13.97 -14.84
C ALA A 45 -5.42 14.77 -15.72
N ARG A 46 -5.09 16.02 -15.32
CA ARG A 46 -4.08 16.84 -16.00
C ARG A 46 -2.68 16.25 -15.90
N GLU A 47 -2.29 15.77 -14.73
CA GLU A 47 -0.99 15.12 -14.53
C GLU A 47 -0.88 13.82 -15.35
N LEU A 48 -1.95 13.02 -15.40
CA LEU A 48 -2.01 11.82 -16.22
C LEU A 48 -1.86 12.12 -17.72
N LEU A 49 -2.52 13.18 -18.24
CA LEU A 49 -2.31 13.62 -19.62
C LEU A 49 -0.88 14.10 -19.86
N ALA A 50 -0.31 14.84 -18.91
CA ALA A 50 1.05 15.34 -19.03
C ALA A 50 2.09 14.21 -19.12
N MET A 51 1.86 13.07 -18.45
CA MET A 51 2.69 11.86 -18.60
C MET A 51 2.65 11.27 -20.02
N CYS A 52 1.58 11.52 -20.78
CA CYS A 52 1.48 11.18 -22.19
C CYS A 52 2.02 12.28 -23.12
N GLY A 53 2.56 13.38 -22.58
CA GLY A 53 3.01 14.53 -23.35
C GLY A 53 1.88 15.46 -23.82
N GLU A 54 0.70 15.37 -23.20
CA GLU A 54 -0.50 16.10 -23.60
C GLU A 54 -0.96 17.13 -22.58
N GLN A 55 -1.86 18.02 -23.02
CA GLN A 55 -2.54 19.02 -22.19
C GLN A 55 -4.04 18.97 -22.50
N PRO A 56 -4.92 19.32 -21.54
CA PRO A 56 -6.38 19.36 -21.77
C PRO A 56 -6.82 20.22 -22.97
N GLU A 57 -6.07 21.27 -23.26
CA GLU A 57 -6.37 22.25 -24.31
C GLU A 57 -5.77 21.87 -25.67
N ALA A 58 -4.99 20.79 -25.75
CA ALA A 58 -4.35 20.36 -26.98
C ALA A 58 -5.39 19.94 -28.03
N ALA A 59 -5.22 20.42 -29.26
CA ALA A 59 -6.13 20.09 -30.36
C ALA A 59 -6.18 18.57 -30.58
N GLY A 60 -7.39 18.01 -30.62
CA GLY A 60 -7.58 16.59 -30.87
C GLY A 60 -7.23 15.66 -29.69
N VAL A 61 -7.01 16.18 -28.48
CA VAL A 61 -6.65 15.34 -27.31
C VAL A 61 -7.80 14.45 -26.86
N ALA A 62 -9.04 14.93 -26.95
CA ALA A 62 -10.24 14.19 -26.55
C ALA A 62 -10.49 12.95 -27.43
N GLU A 63 -10.06 12.99 -28.69
CA GLU A 63 -10.16 11.88 -29.63
C GLU A 63 -9.02 10.87 -29.43
N ARG A 64 -7.82 11.33 -29.07
CA ARG A 64 -6.63 10.47 -28.89
C ARG A 64 -6.59 9.80 -27.52
N LEU A 65 -7.00 10.52 -26.46
CA LEU A 65 -6.97 10.06 -25.07
C LEU A 65 -8.35 10.24 -24.41
N PRO A 66 -9.42 9.65 -24.97
CA PRO A 66 -10.80 9.89 -24.54
C PRO A 66 -11.03 9.53 -23.06
N ALA A 67 -10.37 8.49 -22.55
CA ALA A 67 -10.51 8.07 -21.17
C ALA A 67 -9.95 9.10 -20.17
N LEU A 68 -8.78 9.68 -20.45
CA LEU A 68 -8.17 10.69 -19.58
C LEU A 68 -8.95 12.01 -19.63
N CYS A 69 -9.46 12.38 -20.81
CA CYS A 69 -10.34 13.54 -20.94
C CYS A 69 -11.68 13.34 -20.23
N ALA A 70 -12.25 12.14 -20.24
CA ALA A 70 -13.46 11.82 -19.49
C ALA A 70 -13.24 11.98 -17.98
N LEU A 71 -12.09 11.55 -17.43
CA LEU A 71 -11.76 11.76 -16.03
C LEU A 71 -11.75 13.25 -15.66
N GLY A 72 -11.08 14.07 -16.48
CA GLY A 72 -11.03 15.52 -16.28
C GLY A 72 -12.40 16.19 -16.36
N ALA A 73 -13.26 15.74 -17.29
CA ALA A 73 -14.62 16.24 -17.44
C ALA A 73 -15.54 15.83 -16.27
N THR A 74 -15.39 14.61 -15.75
CA THR A 74 -16.22 14.07 -14.67
C THR A 74 -15.81 14.61 -13.30
N HIS A 75 -14.52 14.67 -13.01
CA HIS A 75 -14.02 14.96 -11.67
C HIS A 75 -13.38 16.34 -11.53
N GLY A 76 -13.09 17.02 -12.64
CA GLY A 76 -12.25 18.23 -12.66
C GLY A 76 -10.78 17.88 -12.95
N TRP A 77 -10.12 18.73 -13.74
CA TRP A 77 -8.78 18.48 -14.25
C TRP A 77 -7.69 18.36 -13.20
N ASP A 78 -7.83 19.10 -12.09
CA ASP A 78 -6.85 19.21 -11.01
C ASP A 78 -7.32 18.50 -9.73
N THR A 79 -8.45 17.78 -9.80
CA THR A 79 -8.96 16.97 -8.69
C THR A 79 -8.06 15.76 -8.47
N PRO A 80 -7.58 15.50 -7.24
CA PRO A 80 -6.82 14.29 -6.95
C PRO A 80 -7.66 13.04 -7.22
N LEU A 81 -7.12 12.15 -8.05
CA LEU A 81 -7.64 10.81 -8.28
C LEU A 81 -6.66 9.80 -7.69
N TYR A 82 -7.21 8.80 -7.03
CA TYR A 82 -6.46 7.77 -6.32
C TYR A 82 -6.61 6.45 -7.08
N ARG A 83 -5.50 5.72 -7.17
CA ARG A 83 -5.43 4.38 -7.75
C ARG A 83 -4.88 3.44 -6.69
N ALA A 84 -5.49 2.26 -6.60
CA ALA A 84 -4.97 1.14 -5.82
C ALA A 84 -5.53 -0.14 -6.45
N ASP A 85 -4.76 -0.81 -7.30
CA ASP A 85 -5.29 -1.84 -8.20
C ASP A 85 -5.83 -3.05 -7.44
N ALA A 86 -5.29 -3.34 -6.25
CA ALA A 86 -5.76 -4.41 -5.38
C ALA A 86 -7.09 -4.10 -4.68
N LEU A 87 -7.40 -2.81 -4.43
CA LEU A 87 -8.64 -2.38 -3.78
C LEU A 87 -9.75 -2.05 -4.78
N LEU A 88 -9.43 -1.25 -5.80
CA LEU A 88 -10.39 -0.70 -6.74
C LEU A 88 -10.58 -1.55 -8.01
N GLY A 89 -9.63 -2.45 -8.27
CA GLY A 89 -9.48 -3.11 -9.55
C GLY A 89 -8.49 -2.40 -10.47
N ARG A 90 -7.93 -3.16 -11.41
CA ARG A 90 -6.81 -2.73 -12.24
C ARG A 90 -7.14 -1.47 -13.05
N GLY A 91 -6.36 -0.41 -12.87
CA GLY A 91 -6.47 0.83 -13.65
C GLY A 91 -7.66 1.71 -13.28
N VAL A 92 -8.36 1.41 -12.19
CA VAL A 92 -9.48 2.21 -11.70
C VAL A 92 -8.94 3.40 -10.91
N LEU A 93 -9.44 4.59 -11.24
CA LEU A 93 -9.14 5.85 -10.57
C LEU A 93 -10.41 6.34 -9.86
N ALA A 94 -10.29 6.69 -8.57
CA ALA A 94 -11.39 7.17 -7.75
C ALA A 94 -11.09 8.56 -7.18
N ALA A 95 -12.10 9.44 -7.09
CA ALA A 95 -11.94 10.76 -6.48
C ALA A 95 -11.98 10.73 -4.93
N GLY A 96 -12.47 9.62 -4.35
CA GLY A 96 -12.44 9.41 -2.90
C GLY A 96 -11.01 9.13 -2.43
N ALA A 97 -10.59 9.80 -1.35
CA ALA A 97 -9.28 9.58 -0.76
C ALA A 97 -9.10 8.11 -0.35
N LEU A 98 -7.96 7.54 -0.72
CA LEU A 98 -7.56 6.19 -0.35
C LEU A 98 -6.31 6.23 0.52
N ASP A 99 -6.34 5.47 1.62
CA ASP A 99 -5.20 5.31 2.50
C ASP A 99 -4.13 4.40 1.84
N PRO A 100 -2.87 4.84 1.74
CA PRO A 100 -1.76 4.01 1.32
C PRO A 100 -1.61 2.69 2.11
N LEU A 101 -1.96 2.68 3.39
CA LEU A 101 -1.85 1.49 4.23
C LEU A 101 -2.91 0.44 3.84
N ASP A 102 -4.16 0.87 3.60
CA ASP A 102 -5.22 -0.02 3.12
C ASP A 102 -4.87 -0.59 1.74
N ALA A 103 -4.33 0.25 0.86
CA ALA A 103 -3.91 -0.17 -0.48
C ALA A 103 -2.74 -1.18 -0.42
N SER A 104 -1.77 -0.93 0.46
CA SER A 104 -0.64 -1.82 0.72
C SER A 104 -1.10 -3.15 1.32
N ALA A 105 -2.03 -3.11 2.29
CA ALA A 105 -2.61 -4.31 2.90
C ALA A 105 -3.33 -5.16 1.85
N ALA A 106 -4.16 -4.57 1.00
CA ALA A 106 -4.85 -5.27 -0.07
C ALA A 106 -3.89 -5.86 -1.12
N ALA A 107 -2.81 -5.16 -1.45
CA ALA A 107 -1.78 -5.66 -2.35
C ALA A 107 -0.99 -6.84 -1.74
N LEU A 108 -0.80 -6.83 -0.41
CA LEU A 108 -0.21 -7.93 0.34
C LEU A 108 -1.19 -9.09 0.60
N ASP A 109 -2.49 -8.88 0.70
CA ASP A 109 -3.48 -9.93 0.94
C ASP A 109 -3.87 -10.67 -0.36
N ARG A 110 -2.87 -11.20 -1.06
CA ARG A 110 -3.05 -12.01 -2.28
C ARG A 110 -2.68 -13.47 -2.04
N GLY A 111 -3.62 -14.35 -2.39
CA GLY A 111 -3.43 -15.80 -2.35
C GLY A 111 -3.58 -16.36 -0.93
N ASP A 112 -2.53 -17.03 -0.46
CA ASP A 112 -2.48 -17.73 0.83
C ASP A 112 -1.71 -16.93 1.90
N LEU A 113 -1.37 -15.66 1.62
CA LEU A 113 -0.75 -14.75 2.57
C LEU A 113 -1.80 -13.87 3.25
N GLN A 114 -1.74 -13.78 4.58
CA GLN A 114 -2.40 -12.73 5.36
C GLN A 114 -1.35 -11.74 5.87
N ALA A 115 -1.56 -10.46 5.60
CA ALA A 115 -0.74 -9.38 6.12
C ALA A 115 -1.48 -8.62 7.23
N THR A 116 -0.71 -8.03 8.13
CA THR A 116 -1.20 -7.07 9.12
C THR A 116 -0.22 -5.92 9.16
N ILE A 117 -0.73 -4.71 9.01
CA ILE A 117 0.07 -3.47 8.98
C ILE A 117 -0.30 -2.66 10.21
N TRP A 118 0.71 -2.26 10.97
CA TRP A 118 0.59 -1.30 12.06
C TRP A 118 1.26 0.01 11.64
N PRO A 119 0.54 1.15 11.68
CA PRO A 119 1.02 2.43 11.15
C PRO A 119 2.24 2.98 11.89
N ASP A 120 2.45 2.55 13.13
CA ASP A 120 3.51 3.03 13.99
C ASP A 120 4.00 1.95 14.96
N GLU A 121 5.10 2.26 15.64
CA GLU A 121 5.68 1.37 16.64
C GLU A 121 4.75 1.13 17.83
N THR A 122 4.07 2.18 18.30
CA THR A 122 3.17 2.09 19.45
C THR A 122 2.07 1.05 19.22
N SER A 123 1.41 1.10 18.06
CA SER A 123 0.36 0.16 17.67
C SER A 123 0.90 -1.26 17.46
N ALA A 124 2.13 -1.41 16.95
CA ALA A 124 2.79 -2.71 16.84
C ALA A 124 3.12 -3.31 18.23
N ILE A 125 3.59 -2.50 19.18
CA ILE A 125 3.87 -2.91 20.57
C ILE A 125 2.56 -3.31 21.26
N LEU A 126 1.53 -2.49 21.17
CA LEU A 126 0.22 -2.80 21.76
C LEU A 126 -0.34 -4.13 21.22
N ALA A 127 -0.19 -4.38 19.91
CA ALA A 127 -0.58 -5.66 19.33
C ALA A 127 0.29 -6.82 19.80
N PHE A 128 1.60 -6.60 19.98
CA PHE A 128 2.50 -7.62 20.54
C PHE A 128 2.14 -7.97 21.99
N GLU A 129 1.72 -6.99 22.79
CA GLU A 129 1.35 -7.15 24.20
C GLU A 129 -0.03 -7.79 24.40
N ASP A 130 -0.97 -7.56 23.47
CA ASP A 130 -2.32 -8.14 23.50
C ASP A 130 -2.28 -9.66 23.21
N ASP A 131 -2.34 -10.46 24.28
CA ASP A 131 -2.37 -11.92 24.21
C ASP A 131 -3.71 -12.50 23.74
N THR A 132 -4.73 -11.67 23.52
CA THR A 132 -6.05 -12.09 23.04
C THR A 132 -6.16 -12.13 21.53
N LEU A 133 -5.22 -11.49 20.80
CA LEU A 133 -5.26 -11.46 19.34
C LEU A 133 -5.23 -12.87 18.75
N ALA A 134 -6.19 -13.13 17.86
CA ALA A 134 -6.31 -14.40 17.16
C ALA A 134 -5.04 -14.77 16.38
N ALA A 135 -4.28 -13.75 15.92
CA ALA A 135 -3.01 -13.93 15.22
C ALA A 135 -1.94 -14.65 16.04
N TRP A 136 -2.02 -14.61 17.37
CA TRP A 136 -1.05 -15.23 18.29
C TRP A 136 -1.46 -16.62 18.77
N GLN A 137 -2.71 -17.03 18.54
CA GLN A 137 -3.24 -18.27 19.09
C GLN A 137 -2.76 -19.50 18.33
N GLY A 138 -2.68 -20.64 19.03
CA GLY A 138 -2.27 -21.93 18.44
C GLY A 138 -0.86 -21.89 17.86
N ALA A 139 -0.72 -22.09 16.54
CA ALA A 139 0.57 -21.98 15.85
C ALA A 139 1.04 -20.52 15.65
N GLY A 140 0.24 -19.53 16.08
CA GLY A 140 0.48 -18.09 15.96
C GLY A 140 1.64 -17.55 16.80
N TRP A 141 2.20 -18.32 17.74
CA TRP A 141 3.38 -17.92 18.51
C TRP A 141 4.57 -17.54 17.62
N ARG A 142 4.72 -18.20 16.45
CA ARG A 142 5.79 -17.89 15.48
C ARG A 142 5.62 -16.50 14.87
N ALA A 143 4.36 -16.09 14.65
CA ALA A 143 4.05 -14.77 14.15
C ALA A 143 4.36 -13.71 15.22
N ARG A 144 4.00 -13.99 16.49
CA ARG A 144 4.33 -13.11 17.61
C ARG A 144 5.84 -12.97 17.80
N HIS A 145 6.56 -14.08 17.67
CA HIS A 145 8.01 -14.11 17.73
C HIS A 145 8.63 -13.30 16.58
N ALA A 146 8.14 -13.45 15.34
CA ALA A 146 8.62 -12.66 14.20
C ALA A 146 8.46 -11.16 14.44
N LEU A 147 7.29 -10.72 14.95
CA LEU A 147 7.06 -9.31 15.31
C LEU A 147 8.03 -8.84 16.39
N ARG A 148 8.24 -9.64 17.45
CA ARG A 148 9.19 -9.32 18.51
C ARG A 148 10.61 -9.12 17.99
N GLU A 149 11.10 -10.04 17.16
CA GLU A 149 12.45 -9.95 16.59
C GLU A 149 12.60 -8.68 15.76
N GLN A 150 11.55 -8.31 15.02
CA GLN A 150 11.57 -7.07 14.24
C GLN A 150 11.58 -5.83 15.12
N LEU A 151 10.77 -5.77 16.18
CA LEU A 151 10.75 -4.65 17.13
C LEU A 151 12.12 -4.45 17.80
N VAL A 152 12.76 -5.54 18.22
CA VAL A 152 14.13 -5.49 18.81
C VAL A 152 15.16 -5.02 17.78
N ALA A 153 15.05 -5.47 16.53
CA ALA A 153 15.97 -5.07 15.48
C ALA A 153 15.88 -3.57 15.15
N THR A 154 14.68 -2.98 15.18
CA THR A 154 14.49 -1.54 14.95
C THR A 154 14.88 -0.69 16.15
N GLU A 155 14.66 -1.16 17.38
CA GLU A 155 15.17 -0.51 18.59
C GLU A 155 16.70 -0.38 18.54
N ALA A 156 17.40 -1.47 18.19
CA ALA A 156 18.87 -1.46 18.04
C ALA A 156 19.38 -0.51 16.93
N LEU A 157 18.56 -0.22 15.91
CA LEU A 157 18.89 0.78 14.87
C LEU A 157 18.67 2.22 15.33
N ALA A 158 17.76 2.45 16.28
CA ALA A 158 17.48 3.78 16.82
C ALA A 158 18.56 4.25 17.81
N ASP A 159 19.22 3.30 18.48
CA ASP A 159 20.29 3.56 19.47
C ASP A 159 21.71 3.67 18.86
N ALA A 160 21.86 3.49 17.55
CA ALA A 160 23.14 3.49 16.82
C ALA A 160 23.45 4.83 16.14
#